data_AF-A0A6B2G6Q3-F1
#
_entry.id   AF-A0A6B2G6Q3-F1
#
_cell.length_a   1.000
_cell.length_b   1.000
_cell.length_c   1.000
_cell.angle_alpha   90.00
_cell.angle_beta   90.00
_cell.angle_gamma   90.00
#
_symmetry.space_group_name_H-M   'P 1'
#
loop_
_entity.id
_entity.type
_entity.pdbx_description
1 polymer ?
#
loop_
_entity_poly.entity_id
_entity_poly.type
_entity_poly.pdbx_seq_one_letter_code
_entity_poly.pdbx_strand_id
1 'polypeptide(L)'
;KLINAGIDPILSKHVAHLFCRDPISLFKEKLLIDDETELDHFENLQSTNWQSCRFKPPPLNSSIGWRVEFRTLEVQFSCFENSIFVIFVILLSRAIIKFSLNFIVPISNMEENMNRAIIRDAINISKFYFRKNVKSPSKTYSIHNGMTQDHAIIDQMSIDEIFTGKKNHFIGLIPLVEEYVSSLDLDHDTLDCINQCLRFIEDRAKNRIMTPATWMRHFIRNHPKYQFDSLVSDEIIYDLTCRIKNISEGKIR
;
A
#
# COMPACT_ATOMS: atom_id res chain seq x y z
N LYS A 1 24.06 3.95 -21.10
CA LYS A 1 24.07 5.39 -20.71
C LYS A 1 24.02 5.54 -19.19
N LEU A 2 22.95 5.12 -18.49
CA LEU A 2 22.84 5.24 -17.02
C LEU A 2 23.97 4.56 -16.23
N ILE A 3 24.32 3.31 -16.56
CA ILE A 3 25.43 2.58 -15.91
C ILE A 3 26.77 3.31 -16.10
N ASN A 4 27.04 3.81 -17.30
CA ASN A 4 28.26 4.58 -17.58
C ASN A 4 28.30 5.92 -16.83
N ALA A 5 27.14 6.45 -16.43
CA ALA A 5 27.00 7.62 -15.58
C ALA A 5 27.07 7.29 -14.08
N GLY A 6 27.39 6.04 -13.70
CA GLY A 6 27.57 5.62 -12.32
C GLY A 6 26.29 5.16 -11.60
N ILE A 7 25.16 5.03 -12.31
CA ILE A 7 23.92 4.50 -11.72
C ILE A 7 23.99 2.98 -11.59
N ASP A 8 23.62 2.45 -10.42
CA ASP A 8 23.56 1.01 -10.14
C ASP A 8 22.79 0.24 -11.24
N PRO A 9 23.23 -0.98 -11.61
CA PRO A 9 22.55 -1.79 -12.62
C PRO A 9 21.06 -2.07 -12.32
N ILE A 10 20.68 -2.25 -11.05
CA ILE A 10 19.29 -2.57 -10.68
C ILE A 10 18.39 -1.34 -10.89
N LEU A 11 18.81 -0.18 -10.41
CA LEU A 11 18.12 1.09 -10.61
C LEU A 11 18.10 1.48 -12.09
N SER A 12 19.20 1.25 -12.82
CA SER A 12 19.26 1.47 -14.27
C SER A 12 18.22 0.63 -15.00
N LYS A 13 18.02 -0.63 -14.60
CA LYS A 13 16.99 -1.51 -15.17
C LYS A 13 15.58 -1.03 -14.85
N HIS A 14 15.34 -0.54 -13.63
CA HIS A 14 14.07 0.08 -13.26
C HIS A 14 13.73 1.27 -14.17
N VAL A 15 14.68 2.21 -14.33
CA VAL A 15 14.46 3.39 -15.20
C VAL A 15 14.28 2.97 -16.66
N ALA A 16 15.09 2.02 -17.16
CA ALA A 16 14.93 1.51 -18.53
C ALA A 16 13.54 0.89 -18.78
N HIS A 17 12.95 0.24 -17.77
CA HIS A 17 11.58 -0.28 -17.88
C HIS A 17 10.55 0.85 -18.02
N LEU A 18 10.68 1.97 -17.32
CA LEU A 18 9.78 3.12 -17.47
C LEU A 18 9.83 3.68 -18.91
N PHE A 19 11.02 3.68 -19.51
CA PHE A 19 11.31 4.21 -20.84
C PHE A 19 10.93 3.25 -21.99
N CYS A 20 10.34 2.09 -21.70
CA CYS A 20 9.77 1.24 -22.75
C CYS A 20 8.39 1.73 -23.25
N ARG A 21 7.90 2.85 -22.70
CA ARG A 21 6.62 3.48 -23.02
C ARG A 21 6.84 4.76 -23.82
N ASP A 22 5.90 5.04 -24.71
CA ASP A 22 5.86 6.31 -25.43
C ASP A 22 5.21 7.41 -24.57
N PRO A 23 5.64 8.68 -24.71
CA PRO A 23 4.96 9.80 -24.08
C PRO A 23 3.56 9.97 -24.68
N ILE A 24 2.53 10.03 -23.83
CA ILE A 24 1.13 10.10 -24.26
C ILE A 24 0.54 11.51 -24.26
N SER A 25 1.24 12.48 -23.65
CA SER A 25 0.82 13.88 -23.58
C SER A 25 2.03 14.79 -23.53
N LEU A 26 2.26 15.60 -24.56
CA LEU A 26 3.36 16.56 -24.61
C LEU A 26 2.86 17.88 -25.20
N PHE A 27 3.05 18.97 -24.45
CA PHE A 27 2.68 20.30 -24.91
C PHE A 27 3.74 20.86 -25.86
N LYS A 28 3.30 21.64 -26.86
CA LYS A 28 4.19 22.20 -27.89
C LYS A 28 5.27 23.08 -27.28
N GLU A 29 4.94 23.80 -26.23
CA GLU A 29 5.81 24.70 -25.47
C GLU A 29 6.91 23.95 -24.73
N LYS A 30 6.74 22.64 -24.52
CA LYS A 30 7.66 21.75 -23.79
C LYS A 30 8.41 20.79 -24.71
N LEU A 31 8.36 20.99 -26.03
CA LEU A 31 9.13 20.19 -26.99
C LEU A 31 10.65 20.37 -26.81
N LEU A 32 11.07 21.62 -26.55
CA LEU A 32 12.45 21.98 -26.31
C LEU A 32 12.53 22.59 -24.90
N ILE A 33 13.28 21.95 -24.02
CA ILE A 33 13.51 22.37 -22.63
C ILE A 33 15.02 22.34 -22.34
N ASP A 34 15.41 22.94 -21.22
CA ASP A 34 16.78 22.82 -20.70
C ASP A 34 16.85 21.68 -19.67
N ASP A 35 17.49 20.57 -20.06
CA ASP A 35 17.59 19.35 -19.22
C ASP A 35 18.36 19.57 -17.89
N GLU A 36 19.13 20.65 -17.76
CA GLU A 36 19.84 21.00 -16.52
C GLU A 36 18.91 21.69 -15.49
N THR A 37 17.78 22.25 -15.94
CA THR A 37 16.88 23.04 -15.10
C THR A 37 15.43 22.55 -15.10
N GLU A 38 15.03 21.71 -16.07
CA GLU A 38 13.69 21.16 -16.23
C GLU A 38 13.69 19.62 -16.22
N LEU A 39 12.65 19.03 -15.60
CA LEU A 39 12.47 17.56 -15.53
C LEU A 39 11.27 17.09 -16.36
N ASP A 40 10.62 17.98 -17.11
CA ASP A 40 9.32 17.71 -17.75
C ASP A 40 9.37 16.47 -18.67
N HIS A 41 10.46 16.25 -19.41
CA HIS A 41 10.59 15.06 -20.28
C HIS A 41 10.71 13.76 -19.48
N PHE A 42 11.43 13.76 -18.36
CA PHE A 42 11.50 12.61 -17.47
C PHE A 42 10.15 12.38 -16.77
N GLU A 43 9.53 13.44 -16.24
CA GLU A 43 8.24 13.38 -15.58
C GLU A 43 7.13 12.91 -16.53
N ASN A 44 7.19 13.25 -17.82
CA ASN A 44 6.25 12.74 -18.83
C ASN A 44 6.15 11.21 -18.79
N LEU A 45 7.29 10.53 -18.73
CA LEU A 45 7.36 9.07 -18.66
C LEU A 45 7.10 8.56 -17.24
N GLN A 46 7.69 9.19 -16.22
CA GLN A 46 7.57 8.74 -14.84
C GLN A 46 6.13 8.88 -14.31
N SER A 47 5.46 10.00 -14.59
CA SER A 47 4.12 10.28 -14.10
C SER A 47 3.06 9.40 -14.76
N THR A 48 3.32 8.92 -15.98
CA THR A 48 2.41 8.08 -16.78
C THR A 48 2.70 6.57 -16.67
N ASN A 49 3.68 6.19 -15.84
CA ASN A 49 3.81 4.83 -15.35
C ASN A 49 3.10 4.72 -13.98
N TRP A 50 1.87 4.20 -13.98
CA TRP A 50 1.05 4.05 -12.77
C TRP A 50 1.18 2.64 -12.19
N GLN A 51 2.13 2.49 -11.28
CA GLN A 51 2.39 1.25 -10.53
C GLN A 51 1.77 1.30 -9.13
N SER A 52 1.81 0.17 -8.41
CA SER A 52 1.33 0.04 -7.02
C SER A 52 2.12 0.89 -6.02
N CYS A 53 3.41 1.10 -6.30
CA CYS A 53 4.26 2.08 -5.63
C CYS A 53 5.00 2.92 -6.68
N ARG A 54 5.36 4.16 -6.34
CA ARG A 54 6.20 5.02 -7.21
C ARG A 54 7.42 5.53 -6.46
N PHE A 55 8.58 5.30 -7.05
CA PHE A 55 9.85 5.85 -6.56
C PHE A 55 10.05 7.24 -7.17
N LYS A 56 10.04 8.30 -6.36
CA LYS A 56 10.07 9.68 -6.84
C LYS A 56 11.44 10.30 -6.57
N PRO A 57 12.19 10.68 -7.61
CA PRO A 57 13.40 11.46 -7.42
C PRO A 57 13.09 12.83 -6.78
N PRO A 58 14.10 13.45 -6.15
CA PRO A 58 13.97 14.83 -5.67
C PRO A 58 13.69 15.77 -6.85
N PRO A 59 12.78 16.74 -6.71
CA PRO A 59 12.64 17.82 -7.69
C PRO A 59 13.93 18.66 -7.74
N LEU A 60 14.25 19.22 -8.91
CA LEU A 60 15.33 20.21 -9.02
C LEU A 60 15.05 21.41 -8.11
N ASN A 61 16.10 21.98 -7.51
CA ASN A 61 16.05 23.21 -6.70
C ASN A 61 15.06 23.16 -5.52
N SER A 62 14.83 21.97 -4.94
CA SER A 62 13.94 21.76 -3.79
C SER A 62 14.66 21.13 -2.61
N SER A 63 14.16 21.37 -1.39
CA SER A 63 14.57 20.65 -0.17
C SER A 63 13.98 19.25 -0.06
N ILE A 64 13.08 18.87 -0.98
CA ILE A 64 12.40 17.59 -0.97
C ILE A 64 13.37 16.48 -1.44
N GLY A 65 13.57 15.46 -0.59
CA GLY A 65 14.40 14.29 -0.91
C GLY A 65 13.71 13.21 -1.76
N TRP A 66 14.36 12.05 -1.82
CA TRP A 66 13.81 10.83 -2.41
C TRP A 66 12.56 10.37 -1.66
N ARG A 67 11.51 10.02 -2.41
CA ARG A 67 10.22 9.63 -1.83
C ARG A 67 9.74 8.31 -2.41
N VAL A 68 8.94 7.61 -1.62
CA VAL A 68 8.13 6.48 -2.06
C VAL A 68 6.67 6.87 -1.91
N GLU A 69 5.90 6.72 -2.97
CA GLU A 69 4.46 6.93 -2.97
C GLU A 69 3.76 5.57 -2.96
N PHE A 70 2.94 5.31 -1.93
CA PHE A 70 2.15 4.10 -1.79
C PHE A 70 0.74 4.32 -2.36
N ARG A 71 0.32 3.52 -3.34
CA ARG A 71 -0.82 3.86 -4.22
C ARG A 71 -1.96 2.85 -4.24
N THR A 72 -1.91 1.82 -3.39
CA THR A 72 -2.86 0.69 -3.42
C THR A 72 -4.03 0.81 -2.45
N LEU A 73 -4.11 1.88 -1.66
CA LEU A 73 -5.24 2.07 -0.75
C LEU A 73 -6.48 2.54 -1.51
N GLU A 74 -7.56 1.78 -1.39
CA GLU A 74 -8.90 2.23 -1.79
C GLU A 74 -9.37 3.34 -0.84
N VAL A 75 -10.10 4.33 -1.37
CA VAL A 75 -10.68 5.40 -0.55
C VAL A 75 -11.84 4.86 0.31
N GLN A 76 -11.88 5.25 1.58
CA GLN A 76 -12.93 4.87 2.52
C GLN A 76 -14.03 5.93 2.56
N PHE A 77 -15.21 5.60 3.11
CA PHE A 77 -16.35 6.52 3.11
C PHE A 77 -16.16 7.76 3.98
N SER A 78 -15.36 7.68 5.05
CA SER A 78 -15.16 8.79 5.97
C SER A 78 -13.69 9.21 6.06
N CYS A 79 -13.44 10.49 6.36
CA CYS A 79 -12.10 10.99 6.65
C CYS A 79 -11.46 10.26 7.84
N PHE A 80 -12.25 9.76 8.78
CA PHE A 80 -11.78 8.99 9.93
C PHE A 80 -11.14 7.67 9.48
N GLU A 81 -11.86 6.85 8.71
CA GLU A 81 -11.33 5.57 8.20
C GLU A 81 -10.11 5.80 7.29
N ASN A 82 -10.15 6.81 6.42
CA ASN A 82 -8.99 7.17 5.59
C ASN A 82 -7.77 7.56 6.44
N SER A 83 -7.97 8.36 7.49
CA SER A 83 -6.89 8.75 8.41
C SER A 83 -6.26 7.55 9.10
N ILE A 84 -7.06 6.55 9.50
CA ILE A 84 -6.55 5.32 10.14
C ILE A 84 -5.58 4.58 9.22
N PHE A 85 -5.94 4.37 7.95
CA PHE A 85 -5.06 3.69 6.99
C PHE A 85 -3.78 4.49 6.71
N VAL A 86 -3.88 5.82 6.61
CA VAL A 86 -2.70 6.70 6.45
C VAL A 86 -1.77 6.61 7.65
N ILE A 87 -2.30 6.72 8.87
CA ILE A 87 -1.53 6.62 10.12
C ILE A 87 -0.83 5.26 10.18
N PHE A 88 -1.53 4.17 9.85
CA PHE A 88 -0.94 2.84 9.86
C PHE A 88 0.20 2.68 8.86
N VAL A 89 0.05 3.15 7.62
CA VAL A 89 1.12 3.11 6.61
C VAL A 89 2.33 3.94 7.08
N ILE A 90 2.11 5.11 7.68
CA ILE A 90 3.19 5.93 8.24
C ILE A 90 3.91 5.17 9.36
N LEU A 91 3.20 4.68 10.36
CA LEU A 91 3.79 3.95 11.49
C LEU A 91 4.51 2.68 11.04
N LEU A 92 3.93 1.91 10.12
CA LEU A 92 4.55 0.72 9.55
C LEU A 92 5.83 1.06 8.79
N SER A 93 5.83 2.13 7.98
CA SER A 93 7.04 2.57 7.26
C SER A 93 8.17 2.95 8.23
N ARG A 94 7.84 3.58 9.36
CA ARG A 94 8.81 3.92 10.41
C ARG A 94 9.31 2.68 11.15
N ALA A 95 8.44 1.72 11.43
CA ALA A 95 8.82 0.43 12.01
C ALA A 95 9.76 -0.36 11.08
N ILE A 96 9.49 -0.38 9.77
CA ILE A 96 10.36 -0.99 8.75
C ILE A 96 11.78 -0.43 8.84
N ILE A 97 11.92 0.90 8.88
CA ILE A 97 13.22 1.56 8.94
C ILE A 97 13.90 1.33 10.30
N LYS A 98 13.16 1.55 11.41
CA LYS A 98 13.69 1.45 12.78
C LYS A 98 14.25 0.05 13.07
N PHE A 99 13.55 -0.99 12.63
CA PHE A 99 13.92 -2.37 12.91
C PHE A 99 14.63 -3.06 11.74
N SER A 100 14.93 -2.33 10.66
CA SER A 100 15.53 -2.88 9.44
C SER A 100 14.79 -4.13 8.93
N LEU A 101 13.45 -4.05 8.90
CA LEU A 101 12.60 -5.18 8.53
C LEU A 101 12.74 -5.49 7.04
N ASN A 102 12.86 -6.77 6.71
CA ASN A 102 12.95 -7.24 5.34
C ASN A 102 11.65 -7.93 4.92
N PHE A 103 10.89 -7.28 4.01
CA PHE A 103 9.64 -7.78 3.45
C PHE A 103 9.79 -8.26 1.99
N ILE A 104 11.01 -8.40 1.48
CA ILE A 104 11.25 -8.79 0.08
C ILE A 104 10.67 -10.19 -0.17
N VAL A 105 9.87 -10.29 -1.23
CA VAL A 105 9.34 -11.53 -1.82
C VAL A 105 9.58 -11.50 -3.35
N PRO A 106 9.66 -12.67 -4.02
CA PRO A 106 9.73 -12.73 -5.48
C PRO A 106 8.56 -11.98 -6.14
N ILE A 107 8.84 -11.28 -7.24
CA ILE A 107 7.82 -10.49 -7.95
C ILE A 107 6.65 -11.36 -8.45
N SER A 108 6.91 -12.62 -8.82
CA SER A 108 5.87 -13.60 -9.20
C SER A 108 4.86 -13.85 -8.08
N ASN A 109 5.31 -13.87 -6.82
CA ASN A 109 4.44 -14.04 -5.66
C ASN A 109 3.63 -12.76 -5.40
N MET A 110 4.22 -11.59 -5.68
CA MET A 110 3.52 -10.32 -5.62
C MET A 110 2.43 -10.24 -6.70
N GLU A 111 2.72 -10.63 -7.95
CA GLU A 111 1.75 -10.66 -9.05
C GLU A 111 0.56 -11.56 -8.72
N GLU A 112 0.83 -12.75 -8.18
CA GLU A 112 -0.21 -13.66 -7.71
C GLU A 112 -1.02 -13.07 -6.54
N ASN A 113 -0.38 -12.34 -5.63
CA ASN A 113 -1.10 -11.61 -4.58
C ASN A 113 -2.04 -10.54 -5.16
N MET A 114 -1.61 -9.80 -6.20
CA MET A 114 -2.47 -8.80 -6.84
C MET A 114 -3.69 -9.44 -7.52
N ASN A 115 -3.51 -10.60 -8.16
CA ASN A 115 -4.61 -11.37 -8.74
C ASN A 115 -5.60 -11.85 -7.67
N ARG A 116 -5.10 -12.26 -6.49
CA ARG A 116 -5.96 -12.66 -5.36
C ARG A 116 -6.67 -11.49 -4.72
N ALA A 117 -6.03 -10.32 -4.63
CA ALA A 117 -6.55 -9.15 -3.93
C ALA A 117 -7.85 -8.60 -4.55
N ILE A 118 -8.07 -8.82 -5.85
CA ILE A 118 -9.28 -8.37 -6.57
C ILE A 118 -10.45 -9.35 -6.48
N ILE A 119 -10.25 -10.55 -5.92
CA ILE A 119 -11.31 -11.55 -5.77
C ILE A 119 -12.35 -11.02 -4.78
N ARG A 120 -13.65 -11.21 -5.09
CA ARG A 120 -14.73 -10.86 -4.18
C ARG A 120 -14.53 -11.56 -2.84
N ASP A 121 -14.52 -10.77 -1.77
CA ASP A 121 -14.34 -11.24 -0.40
C ASP A 121 -12.94 -11.81 -0.09
N ALA A 122 -11.91 -11.44 -0.88
CA ALA A 122 -10.53 -11.90 -0.74
C ALA A 122 -9.97 -11.71 0.68
N ILE A 123 -10.36 -10.65 1.40
CA ILE A 123 -9.96 -10.41 2.78
C ILE A 123 -10.26 -11.59 3.71
N ASN A 124 -11.36 -12.31 3.45
CA ASN A 124 -11.85 -13.41 4.28
C ASN A 124 -11.47 -14.79 3.74
N ILE A 125 -11.41 -14.95 2.41
CA ILE A 125 -11.28 -16.27 1.78
C ILE A 125 -9.91 -16.54 1.18
N SER A 126 -9.14 -15.50 0.84
CA SER A 126 -7.86 -15.66 0.15
C SER A 126 -6.70 -15.72 1.13
N LYS A 127 -5.61 -16.35 0.67
CA LYS A 127 -4.31 -16.30 1.34
C LYS A 127 -3.29 -15.67 0.42
N PHE A 128 -2.33 -14.96 0.98
CA PHE A 128 -1.34 -14.17 0.26
C PHE A 128 0.06 -14.64 0.62
N TYR A 129 0.93 -14.72 -0.38
CA TYR A 129 2.33 -15.00 -0.18
C TYR A 129 2.99 -13.86 0.60
N PHE A 130 3.62 -14.20 1.71
CA PHE A 130 4.18 -13.22 2.61
C PHE A 130 5.43 -13.78 3.28
N ARG A 131 6.44 -12.93 3.49
CA ARG A 131 7.69 -13.32 4.15
C ARG A 131 7.47 -13.36 5.66
N LYS A 132 7.79 -14.48 6.31
CA LYS A 132 7.59 -14.64 7.76
C LYS A 132 8.81 -14.22 8.61
N ASN A 133 10.03 -14.41 8.11
CA ASN A 133 11.27 -14.05 8.81
C ASN A 133 11.68 -12.59 8.54
N VAL A 134 10.85 -11.64 8.95
CA VAL A 134 11.04 -10.20 8.64
C VAL A 134 12.10 -9.50 9.50
N LYS A 135 12.37 -10.01 10.72
CA LYS A 135 13.41 -9.49 11.64
C LYS A 135 14.79 -10.12 11.45
N SER A 136 14.99 -10.96 10.41
CA SER A 136 16.31 -11.58 10.22
C SER A 136 17.37 -10.51 10.01
N PRO A 137 18.52 -10.58 10.71
CA PRO A 137 19.57 -9.60 10.57
C PRO A 137 19.98 -9.56 9.11
N SER A 138 19.73 -8.41 8.48
CA SER A 138 20.31 -8.06 7.19
C SER A 138 21.81 -7.96 7.43
N LYS A 139 22.52 -9.10 7.43
CA LYS A 139 23.96 -9.05 7.20
C LYS A 139 24.10 -8.44 5.82
N THR A 140 24.62 -7.22 5.80
CA THR A 140 25.03 -6.43 4.64
C THR A 140 25.20 -7.30 3.39
N TYR A 141 24.49 -6.94 2.31
CA TYR A 141 24.76 -7.44 0.97
C TYR A 141 26.19 -7.04 0.57
N SER A 142 27.19 -7.76 1.09
CA SER A 142 28.57 -7.67 0.65
C SER A 142 28.68 -8.54 -0.61
N ILE A 143 28.80 -7.89 -1.76
CA ILE A 143 28.94 -8.54 -3.08
C ILE A 143 30.29 -9.29 -3.21
N HIS A 144 31.17 -9.20 -2.22
CA HIS A 144 32.43 -9.93 -2.20
C HIS A 144 32.55 -10.85 -0.99
N ASN A 145 32.71 -12.14 -1.30
CA ASN A 145 33.09 -13.26 -0.44
C ASN A 145 31.99 -13.82 0.48
N GLY A 146 31.28 -14.81 -0.08
CA GLY A 146 30.69 -15.97 0.60
C GLY A 146 30.27 -15.80 2.05
N MET A 147 29.03 -15.37 2.30
CA MET A 147 28.35 -15.55 3.58
C MET A 147 26.88 -15.91 3.35
N THR A 148 26.34 -16.69 4.29
CA THR A 148 24.97 -17.25 4.39
C THR A 148 23.89 -16.34 3.81
N GLN A 149 23.20 -16.82 2.77
CA GLN A 149 22.03 -16.16 2.20
C GLN A 149 20.94 -16.01 3.28
N ASP A 150 20.48 -14.78 3.51
CA ASP A 150 19.21 -14.52 4.18
C ASP A 150 18.09 -15.06 3.27
N HIS A 151 17.79 -16.34 3.40
CA HIS A 151 16.75 -16.99 2.62
C HIS A 151 15.39 -16.48 3.11
N ALA A 152 14.68 -15.76 2.24
CA ALA A 152 13.30 -15.37 2.49
C ALA A 152 12.46 -16.65 2.70
N ILE A 153 11.88 -16.79 3.89
CA ILE A 153 10.94 -17.88 4.18
C ILE A 153 9.55 -17.34 3.92
N ILE A 154 8.94 -17.81 2.84
CA ILE A 154 7.66 -17.33 2.33
C ILE A 154 6.60 -18.38 2.63
N ASP A 155 5.45 -17.94 3.11
CA ASP A 155 4.27 -18.78 3.31
C ASP A 155 3.01 -18.05 2.84
N GLN A 156 1.89 -18.76 2.72
CA GLN A 156 0.59 -18.20 2.43
C GLN A 156 -0.20 -17.95 3.71
N MET A 157 -0.57 -16.70 3.95
CA MET A 157 -1.28 -16.26 5.15
C MET A 157 -2.57 -15.50 4.80
N SER A 158 -3.60 -15.63 5.62
CA SER A 158 -4.80 -14.78 5.51
C SER A 158 -4.48 -13.34 5.89
N ILE A 159 -5.39 -12.40 5.60
CA ILE A 159 -5.21 -11.00 6.04
C ILE A 159 -5.18 -10.91 7.56
N ASP A 160 -6.01 -11.66 8.29
CA ASP A 160 -5.92 -11.76 9.75
C ASP A 160 -4.53 -12.21 10.21
N GLU A 161 -4.01 -13.32 9.67
CA GLU A 161 -2.68 -13.83 10.04
C GLU A 161 -1.55 -12.84 9.71
N ILE A 162 -1.67 -12.07 8.61
CA ILE A 162 -0.69 -11.03 8.24
C ILE A 162 -0.77 -9.84 9.19
N PHE A 163 -1.96 -9.38 9.56
CA PHE A 163 -2.08 -8.18 10.39
C PHE A 163 -1.90 -8.49 11.88
N THR A 164 -2.50 -9.55 12.39
CA THR A 164 -2.55 -9.86 13.83
C THR A 164 -1.54 -10.92 14.25
N GLY A 165 -0.93 -11.59 13.26
CA GLY A 165 0.10 -12.59 13.48
C GLY A 165 -0.45 -14.02 13.49
N LYS A 166 0.48 -14.97 13.50
CA LYS A 166 0.21 -16.40 13.55
C LYS A 166 1.19 -17.03 14.53
N LYS A 167 0.66 -17.65 15.59
CA LYS A 167 1.45 -18.20 16.71
C LYS A 167 2.63 -19.03 16.23
N ASN A 168 3.82 -18.74 16.75
CA ASN A 168 5.09 -19.40 16.40
C ASN A 168 5.43 -19.38 14.90
N HIS A 169 4.84 -18.48 14.13
CA HIS A 169 4.96 -18.47 12.67
C HIS A 169 5.29 -17.09 12.12
N PHE A 170 4.47 -16.09 12.44
CA PHE A 170 4.69 -14.71 12.06
C PHE A 170 4.18 -13.77 13.15
N ILE A 171 4.90 -12.68 13.40
CA ILE A 171 4.60 -11.73 14.46
C ILE A 171 3.34 -10.89 14.19
N GLY A 172 3.03 -10.62 12.92
CA GLY A 172 1.93 -9.72 12.52
C GLY A 172 2.39 -8.28 12.32
N LEU A 173 1.74 -7.57 11.40
CA LEU A 173 2.04 -6.15 11.13
C LEU A 173 1.63 -5.22 12.27
N ILE A 174 0.48 -5.48 12.92
CA ILE A 174 0.01 -4.68 14.06
C ILE A 174 0.99 -4.80 15.23
N PRO A 175 1.40 -6.02 15.67
CA PRO A 175 2.40 -6.13 16.74
C PRO A 175 3.75 -5.47 16.42
N LEU A 176 4.19 -5.46 15.16
CA LEU A 176 5.40 -4.73 14.74
C LEU A 176 5.24 -3.21 14.89
N VAL A 177 4.05 -2.69 14.57
CA VAL A 177 3.73 -1.27 14.75
C VAL A 177 3.62 -0.93 16.24
N GLU A 178 2.98 -1.78 17.04
CA GLU A 178 2.88 -1.61 18.50
C GLU A 178 4.27 -1.57 19.16
N GLU A 179 5.19 -2.44 18.74
CA GLU A 179 6.59 -2.42 19.21
C GLU A 179 7.30 -1.11 18.84
N TYR A 180 7.07 -0.58 17.64
CA TYR A 180 7.60 0.72 17.25
C TYR A 180 7.00 1.85 18.09
N VAL A 181 5.68 1.90 18.23
CA VAL A 181 4.96 2.92 19.01
C VAL A 181 5.40 2.90 20.47
N SER A 182 5.58 1.72 21.06
CA SER A 182 6.07 1.56 22.44
C SER A 182 7.51 2.05 22.65
N SER A 183 8.29 2.20 21.56
CA SER A 183 9.64 2.78 21.62
C SER A 183 9.65 4.31 21.55
N LEU A 184 8.49 4.93 21.33
CA LEU A 184 8.32 6.38 21.28
C LEU A 184 7.88 6.91 22.65
N ASP A 185 8.36 8.10 23.00
CA ASP A 185 7.88 8.85 24.15
C ASP A 185 6.64 9.66 23.73
N LEU A 186 5.45 9.07 23.92
CA LEU A 186 4.16 9.66 23.53
C LEU A 186 3.30 9.91 24.76
N ASP A 187 2.51 10.99 24.71
CA ASP A 187 1.49 11.25 25.71
C ASP A 187 0.33 10.22 25.61
N HIS A 188 -0.45 10.14 26.69
CA HIS A 188 -1.53 9.17 26.82
C HIS A 188 -2.62 9.34 25.75
N ASP A 189 -2.97 10.57 25.39
CA ASP A 189 -4.06 10.84 24.44
C ASP A 189 -3.65 10.44 23.01
N THR A 190 -2.40 10.72 22.63
CA THR A 190 -1.83 10.27 21.36
C THR A 190 -1.78 8.75 21.28
N LEU A 191 -1.32 8.08 22.34
CA LEU A 191 -1.24 6.62 22.39
C LEU A 191 -2.64 5.99 22.28
N ASP A 192 -3.64 6.53 22.97
CA ASP A 192 -5.02 6.07 22.89
C ASP A 192 -5.60 6.21 21.48
N CYS A 193 -5.32 7.31 20.79
CA CYS A 193 -5.73 7.52 19.41
C CYS A 193 -5.11 6.47 18.47
N ILE A 194 -3.80 6.21 18.60
CA ILE A 194 -3.10 5.18 17.83
C ILE A 194 -3.71 3.80 18.12
N ASN A 195 -3.95 3.46 19.38
CA ASN A 195 -4.55 2.19 19.76
C ASN A 195 -5.96 2.01 19.18
N GLN A 196 -6.76 3.08 19.09
CA GLN A 196 -8.05 3.04 18.39
C GLN A 196 -7.88 2.75 16.89
N CYS A 197 -6.90 3.36 16.24
CA CYS A 197 -6.58 3.10 14.84
C CYS A 197 -6.18 1.64 14.61
N LEU A 198 -5.30 1.09 15.45
CA LEU A 198 -4.83 -0.29 15.35
C LEU A 198 -5.96 -1.30 15.58
N ARG A 199 -6.80 -1.08 16.60
CA ARG A 199 -7.99 -1.92 16.85
C ARG A 199 -8.95 -1.94 15.66
N PHE A 200 -9.19 -0.80 15.02
CA PHE A 200 -10.05 -0.74 13.84
C PHE A 200 -9.49 -1.60 12.68
N ILE A 201 -8.18 -1.56 12.45
CA ILE A 201 -7.52 -2.37 11.41
C ILE A 201 -7.58 -3.85 11.78
N GLU A 202 -7.34 -4.18 13.05
CA GLU A 202 -7.49 -5.54 13.59
C GLU A 202 -8.90 -6.08 13.35
N ASP A 203 -9.92 -5.30 13.71
CA ASP A 203 -11.32 -5.68 13.55
C ASP A 203 -11.70 -5.83 12.07
N ARG A 204 -11.13 -5.02 11.18
CA ARG A 204 -11.29 -5.17 9.72
C ARG A 204 -10.64 -6.47 9.22
N ALA A 205 -9.42 -6.75 9.65
CA ALA A 205 -8.68 -7.96 9.28
C ALA A 205 -9.34 -9.24 9.79
N LYS A 206 -9.96 -9.19 10.98
CA LYS A 206 -10.72 -10.28 11.62
C LYS A 206 -12.18 -10.39 11.17
N ASN A 207 -12.60 -9.60 10.17
CA ASN A 207 -13.97 -9.58 9.67
C ASN A 207 -15.04 -9.22 10.72
N ARG A 208 -14.67 -8.50 11.79
CA ARG A 208 -15.61 -7.94 12.76
C ARG A 208 -16.26 -6.66 12.23
N ILE A 209 -15.56 -5.95 11.33
CA ILE A 209 -16.08 -4.80 10.58
C ILE A 209 -16.01 -5.12 9.09
N MET A 210 -17.11 -4.91 8.37
CA MET A 210 -17.19 -5.16 6.92
C MET A 210 -16.37 -4.15 6.13
N THR A 211 -15.68 -4.55 5.07
CA THR A 211 -15.09 -3.60 4.09
C THR A 211 -16.18 -2.75 3.42
N PRO A 212 -15.85 -1.54 2.90
CA PRO A 212 -16.81 -0.75 2.11
C PRO A 212 -17.41 -1.54 0.94
N ALA A 213 -16.59 -2.34 0.25
CA ALA A 213 -17.05 -3.21 -0.84
C ALA A 213 -18.07 -4.27 -0.35
N THR A 214 -17.85 -4.87 0.82
CA THR A 214 -18.81 -5.82 1.41
C THR A 214 -20.09 -5.14 1.83
N TRP A 215 -19.97 -3.98 2.48
CA TRP A 215 -21.11 -3.19 2.89
C TRP A 215 -21.96 -2.74 1.69
N MET A 216 -21.37 -2.22 0.61
CA MET A 216 -22.09 -1.79 -0.59
C MET A 216 -22.85 -2.94 -1.25
N ARG A 217 -22.21 -4.12 -1.36
CA ARG A 217 -22.88 -5.30 -1.89
C ARG A 217 -24.06 -5.73 -1.01
N HIS A 218 -23.90 -5.66 0.31
CA HIS A 218 -24.99 -5.97 1.23
C HIS A 218 -26.13 -4.96 1.09
N PHE A 219 -25.82 -3.66 1.00
CA PHE A 219 -26.80 -2.61 0.76
C PHE A 219 -27.60 -2.87 -0.52
N ILE A 220 -26.93 -3.06 -1.65
CA ILE A 220 -27.57 -3.30 -2.95
C ILE A 220 -28.43 -4.57 -2.91
N ARG A 221 -27.89 -5.69 -2.38
CA ARG A 221 -28.61 -6.97 -2.36
C ARG A 221 -29.87 -6.96 -1.50
N ASN A 222 -29.92 -6.10 -0.48
CA ASN A 222 -31.09 -5.94 0.39
C ASN A 222 -31.99 -4.78 -0.01
N HIS A 223 -31.67 -4.08 -1.12
CA HIS A 223 -32.49 -2.99 -1.60
C HIS A 223 -33.83 -3.52 -2.14
N PRO A 224 -35.00 -2.95 -1.77
CA PRO A 224 -36.31 -3.46 -2.20
C PRO A 224 -36.51 -3.54 -3.73
N LYS A 225 -35.79 -2.71 -4.47
CA LYS A 225 -35.83 -2.65 -5.94
C LYS A 225 -34.85 -3.59 -6.64
N TYR A 226 -33.95 -4.24 -5.91
CA TYR A 226 -32.95 -5.11 -6.52
C TYR A 226 -33.57 -6.45 -6.93
N GLN A 227 -33.40 -6.83 -8.20
CA GLN A 227 -34.06 -7.99 -8.79
C GLN A 227 -33.17 -9.24 -8.84
N PHE A 228 -32.03 -9.23 -8.14
CA PHE A 228 -31.04 -10.32 -8.15
C PHE A 228 -30.47 -10.66 -9.54
N ASP A 229 -30.53 -9.71 -10.46
CA ASP A 229 -30.07 -9.78 -11.85
C ASP A 229 -28.68 -9.16 -12.07
N SER A 230 -28.04 -8.68 -11.00
CA SER A 230 -26.77 -7.94 -11.03
C SER A 230 -26.84 -6.58 -11.74
N LEU A 231 -28.05 -6.05 -11.97
CA LEU A 231 -28.26 -4.68 -12.43
C LEU A 231 -28.53 -3.77 -11.23
N VAL A 232 -27.93 -2.58 -11.24
CA VAL A 232 -28.10 -1.56 -10.20
C VAL A 232 -28.78 -0.37 -10.85
N SER A 233 -30.07 -0.17 -10.57
CA SER A 233 -30.86 0.93 -11.16
C SER A 233 -30.49 2.28 -10.55
N ASP A 234 -30.86 3.37 -11.24
CA ASP A 234 -30.63 4.74 -10.77
C ASP A 234 -31.20 5.00 -9.36
N GLU A 235 -32.36 4.40 -9.03
CA GLU A 235 -32.96 4.50 -7.69
C GLU A 235 -32.05 3.87 -6.63
N ILE A 236 -31.49 2.67 -6.89
CA ILE A 236 -30.56 2.00 -5.97
C ILE A 236 -29.26 2.81 -5.83
N ILE A 237 -28.76 3.37 -6.93
CA ILE A 237 -27.54 4.21 -6.94
C ILE A 237 -27.78 5.49 -6.12
N TYR A 238 -28.93 6.13 -6.29
CA TYR A 238 -29.30 7.33 -5.54
C TYR A 238 -29.36 7.05 -4.04
N ASP A 239 -30.04 5.98 -3.62
CA ASP A 239 -30.15 5.62 -2.21
C ASP A 239 -28.80 5.21 -1.60
N LEU A 240 -27.98 4.47 -2.36
CA LEU A 240 -26.62 4.10 -1.96
C LEU A 240 -25.74 5.34 -1.74
N THR A 241 -25.75 6.29 -2.69
CA THR A 241 -24.93 7.50 -2.60
C THR A 241 -25.41 8.42 -1.48
N CYS A 242 -26.72 8.56 -1.26
CA CYS A 242 -27.28 9.25 -0.10
C CYS A 242 -26.85 8.60 1.21
N ARG A 243 -26.83 7.26 1.28
CA ARG A 243 -26.38 6.53 2.47
C ARG A 243 -24.89 6.72 2.74
N ILE A 244 -24.05 6.65 1.70
CA ILE A 244 -22.60 6.91 1.81
C ILE A 244 -22.35 8.36 2.27
N LYS A 245 -23.08 9.34 1.73
CA LYS A 245 -23.00 10.75 2.19
C LYS A 245 -23.31 10.87 3.68
N ASN A 246 -24.38 10.25 4.16
CA ASN A 246 -24.74 10.29 5.57
C ASN A 246 -23.69 9.62 6.49
N ILE A 247 -23.05 8.54 6.02
CA ILE A 247 -21.91 7.91 6.73
C ILE A 247 -20.71 8.87 6.76
N SER A 248 -20.37 9.48 5.63
CA SER A 248 -19.25 10.42 5.52
C SER A 248 -19.41 11.65 6.43
N GLU A 249 -20.65 12.10 6.64
CA GLU A 249 -21.01 13.23 7.51
C GLU A 249 -21.20 12.81 8.98
N GLY A 250 -21.03 11.52 9.32
CA GLY A 250 -21.18 11.01 10.69
C GLY A 250 -22.63 11.01 11.21
N LYS A 251 -23.62 11.19 10.33
CA LYS A 251 -25.04 11.13 10.68
C LYS A 251 -25.50 9.72 10.99
N ILE A 252 -24.79 8.73 10.46
CA ILE A 252 -25.05 7.30 10.61
C ILE A 252 -23.70 6.63 10.81
N ARG A 253 -23.60 5.74 11.80
CA ARG A 253 -22.41 4.95 12.11
C ARG A 253 -22.59 3.52 11.65
#